data_AF-A0A0P0M0V6-F1
#
_entry.id   AF-A0A0P0M0V6-F1
#
_cell.length_a   1.000
_cell.length_b   1.000
_cell.length_c   1.000
_cell.angle_alpha   90.00
_cell.angle_beta   90.00
_cell.angle_gamma   90.00
#
_symmetry.space_group_name_H-M   'P 1'
#
loop_
_entity.id
_entity.type
_entity.pdbx_description
1 polymer ?
#
loop_
_entity_poly.entity_id
_entity_poly.type
_entity_poly.pdbx_seq_one_letter_code
_entity_poly.pdbx_strand_id
1 'polypeptide(L)'
;MLSRNPYNKRLIRKIFLSVCLIKKSLDMYFTLLVVVILTAIALVAVALGIARAISPRSYNSQKGEAYECGIPTRGRSWMQFKVGYYLFAILFLMLDVETVFLFPWAVVVQDLGVYGLFSILFFLVILVLGLAYAWKKGALEWK
;
A
#
# COMPACT_ATOMS: atom_id res chain seq x y z
N MET A 1 -40.46 -3.62 39.19
CA MET A 1 -40.61 -2.15 39.26
C MET A 1 -39.44 -1.34 38.65
N LEU A 2 -38.38 -1.95 38.10
CA LEU A 2 -37.18 -1.22 37.59
C LEU A 2 -37.16 -0.93 36.06
N SER A 3 -38.15 -1.42 35.30
CA SER A 3 -38.18 -1.30 33.83
C SER A 3 -38.69 0.07 33.32
N ARG A 4 -39.15 0.96 34.20
CA ARG A 4 -39.68 2.29 33.84
C ARG A 4 -38.73 3.45 34.10
N ASN A 5 -37.43 3.22 34.32
CA ASN A 5 -36.47 4.31 34.47
C ASN A 5 -36.15 4.94 33.09
N PRO A 6 -36.47 6.23 32.85
CA PRO A 6 -36.22 6.91 31.56
C PRO A 6 -34.73 7.01 31.19
N TYR A 7 -33.83 6.97 32.18
CA TYR A 7 -32.39 6.92 31.93
C TYR A 7 -31.96 5.60 31.25
N ASN A 8 -32.54 4.47 31.67
CA ASN A 8 -32.20 3.15 31.12
C ASN A 8 -32.67 3.01 29.65
N LYS A 9 -33.84 3.57 29.28
CA LYS A 9 -34.31 3.59 27.89
C LYS A 9 -33.43 4.43 26.95
N ARG A 10 -32.92 5.59 27.40
CA ARG A 10 -31.97 6.39 26.62
C ARG A 10 -30.63 5.68 26.46
N LEU A 11 -30.17 4.98 27.49
CA LEU A 11 -28.94 4.20 27.46
C LEU A 11 -29.04 3.03 26.46
N ILE A 12 -30.11 2.24 26.53
CA ILE A 12 -30.36 1.13 25.59
C ILE A 12 -30.45 1.65 24.14
N ARG A 13 -31.12 2.79 23.91
CA ARG A 13 -31.22 3.40 22.58
C ARG A 13 -29.87 3.89 22.05
N LYS A 14 -29.02 4.47 22.90
CA LYS A 14 -27.64 4.87 22.53
C LYS A 14 -26.75 3.66 22.21
N ILE A 15 -26.82 2.61 23.02
CA ILE A 15 -26.07 1.36 22.76
C ILE A 15 -26.52 0.75 21.43
N PHE A 16 -27.83 0.67 21.18
CA PHE A 16 -28.37 0.15 19.93
C PHE A 16 -27.96 1.00 18.72
N LEU A 17 -27.99 2.33 18.83
CA LEU A 17 -27.54 3.22 17.76
C LEU A 17 -26.04 3.07 17.48
N SER A 18 -25.21 2.96 18.52
CA SER A 18 -23.76 2.78 18.39
C SER A 18 -23.42 1.43 17.75
N VAL A 19 -24.09 0.35 18.18
CA VAL A 19 -23.95 -0.99 17.57
C VAL A 19 -24.42 -0.97 16.10
N CYS A 20 -25.51 -0.28 15.79
CA CYS A 20 -26.00 -0.14 14.41
C CYS A 20 -25.02 0.66 13.53
N LEU A 21 -24.41 1.73 14.05
CA LEU A 21 -23.38 2.52 13.36
C LEU A 21 -22.11 1.71 13.11
N ILE A 22 -21.64 0.96 14.10
CA ILE A 22 -20.47 0.09 13.98
C ILE A 22 -20.73 -1.01 12.96
N LYS A 23 -21.92 -1.64 13.00
CA LYS A 23 -22.32 -2.66 12.04
C LYS A 23 -22.37 -2.09 10.61
N LYS A 24 -23.01 -0.93 10.42
CA LYS A 24 -23.07 -0.24 9.11
C LYS A 24 -21.69 0.12 8.57
N SER A 25 -20.77 0.54 9.44
CA SER A 25 -19.38 0.83 9.07
C SER A 25 -18.64 -0.45 8.64
N LEU A 26 -18.78 -1.53 9.40
CA LEU A 26 -18.18 -2.83 9.08
C LEU A 26 -18.71 -3.41 7.77
N ASP A 27 -20.03 -3.31 7.54
CA ASP A 27 -20.68 -3.73 6.30
C ASP A 27 -20.16 -2.91 5.09
N MET A 28 -19.88 -1.62 5.28
CA MET A 28 -19.29 -0.77 4.23
C MET A 28 -17.86 -1.20 3.88
N TYR A 29 -17.00 -1.44 4.87
CA TYR A 29 -15.64 -1.94 4.63
C TYR A 29 -15.64 -3.32 3.97
N PHE A 30 -16.53 -4.21 4.41
CA PHE A 30 -16.70 -5.52 3.81
C PHE A 30 -17.17 -5.42 2.36
N THR A 31 -18.14 -4.55 2.08
CA THR A 31 -18.62 -4.30 0.72
C THR A 31 -17.51 -3.76 -0.19
N LEU A 32 -16.73 -2.78 0.29
CA LEU A 32 -15.60 -2.24 -0.46
C LEU A 32 -14.54 -3.30 -0.77
N LEU A 33 -14.17 -4.11 0.22
CA LEU A 33 -13.21 -5.19 0.06
C LEU A 33 -13.68 -6.19 -1.00
N VAL A 34 -14.94 -6.63 -0.92
CA VAL A 34 -15.53 -7.58 -1.87
C VAL A 34 -15.55 -6.99 -3.28
N VAL A 35 -15.97 -5.73 -3.43
CA VAL A 35 -16.02 -5.07 -4.75
C VAL A 35 -14.62 -4.93 -5.35
N VAL A 36 -13.61 -4.51 -4.57
CA VAL A 36 -12.23 -4.36 -5.07
C VAL A 36 -11.66 -5.70 -5.52
N ILE A 37 -11.83 -6.76 -4.73
CA ILE A 37 -11.31 -8.08 -5.09
C ILE A 37 -12.03 -8.63 -6.33
N LEU A 38 -13.36 -8.56 -6.35
CA LEU A 38 -14.14 -9.05 -7.49
C LEU A 38 -13.81 -8.30 -8.78
N THR A 39 -13.72 -6.97 -8.72
CA THR A 39 -13.38 -6.16 -9.90
C THR A 39 -11.96 -6.40 -10.37
N ALA A 40 -10.97 -6.51 -9.47
CA ALA A 40 -9.59 -6.82 -9.83
C ALA A 40 -9.47 -8.18 -10.53
N ILE A 41 -10.09 -9.22 -9.96
CA ILE A 41 -10.06 -10.57 -10.54
C ILE A 41 -10.83 -10.59 -11.86
N ALA A 42 -12.03 -10.02 -11.90
CA ALA A 42 -12.86 -10.00 -13.09
C ALA A 42 -12.16 -9.28 -14.25
N LEU A 43 -11.54 -8.12 -14.01
CA LEU A 43 -10.83 -7.37 -15.03
C LEU A 43 -9.68 -8.20 -15.61
N VAL A 44 -8.81 -8.77 -14.76
CA VAL A 44 -7.68 -9.59 -15.21
C VAL A 44 -8.17 -10.84 -15.95
N ALA A 45 -9.15 -11.55 -15.41
CA ALA A 45 -9.67 -12.78 -16.00
C ALA A 45 -10.36 -12.53 -17.35
N VAL A 46 -11.20 -11.50 -17.45
CA VAL A 46 -11.88 -11.14 -18.70
C VAL A 46 -10.88 -10.64 -19.73
N ALA A 47 -9.95 -9.76 -19.36
CA ALA A 47 -8.94 -9.24 -20.28
C ALA A 47 -8.06 -10.37 -20.84
N LEU A 48 -7.53 -11.25 -19.99
CA LEU A 48 -6.74 -12.40 -20.42
C LEU A 48 -7.59 -13.43 -21.17
N GLY A 49 -8.85 -13.62 -20.80
CA GLY A 49 -9.79 -14.53 -21.46
C GLY A 49 -10.08 -14.10 -22.90
N ILE A 50 -10.42 -12.82 -23.11
CA ILE A 50 -10.63 -12.23 -24.43
C ILE A 50 -9.35 -12.30 -25.26
N ALA A 51 -8.21 -11.88 -24.68
CA ALA A 51 -6.92 -11.95 -25.36
C ALA A 51 -6.61 -13.37 -25.81
N ARG A 52 -6.91 -14.38 -24.99
CA ARG A 52 -6.69 -15.79 -25.34
C ARG A 52 -7.69 -16.36 -26.34
N ALA A 53 -8.90 -15.81 -26.44
CA ALA A 53 -9.93 -16.24 -27.37
C ALA A 53 -9.72 -15.66 -28.78
N ILE A 54 -9.32 -14.38 -28.88
CA ILE A 54 -9.17 -13.67 -30.16
C ILE A 54 -7.76 -13.83 -30.76
N SER A 55 -6.73 -14.02 -29.93
CA SER A 55 -5.34 -14.01 -30.42
C SER A 55 -5.04 -15.22 -31.34
N PRO A 56 -4.49 -14.98 -32.54
CA PRO A 56 -4.01 -16.05 -33.41
C PRO A 56 -2.80 -16.73 -32.76
N ARG A 57 -2.93 -18.03 -32.46
CA ARG A 57 -1.86 -18.82 -31.83
C ARG A 57 -1.09 -19.62 -32.86
N SER A 58 0.21 -19.67 -32.67
CA SER A 58 1.11 -20.61 -33.35
C SER A 58 2.04 -21.19 -32.31
N TYR A 59 2.00 -22.51 -32.18
CA TYR A 59 2.81 -23.28 -31.25
C TYR A 59 4.08 -23.73 -31.98
N ASN A 60 5.23 -23.21 -31.56
CA ASN A 60 6.54 -23.59 -32.06
C ASN A 60 7.46 -23.70 -30.84
N SER A 61 8.29 -24.75 -30.77
CA SER A 61 9.24 -24.94 -29.66
C SER A 61 10.16 -23.73 -29.48
N GLN A 62 10.58 -23.10 -30.58
CA GLN A 62 11.42 -21.90 -30.57
C GLN A 62 10.76 -20.67 -29.93
N LYS A 63 9.41 -20.58 -29.96
CA LYS A 63 8.69 -19.47 -29.30
C LYS A 63 8.65 -19.62 -27.78
N GLY A 64 8.91 -20.82 -27.27
CA GLY A 64 9.01 -21.10 -25.83
C GLY A 64 10.42 -20.93 -25.28
N GLU A 65 11.41 -20.67 -26.13
CA GLU A 65 12.78 -20.42 -25.71
C GLU A 65 12.94 -18.96 -25.25
N ALA A 66 13.84 -18.73 -24.30
CA ALA A 66 14.14 -17.37 -23.86
C ALA A 66 14.78 -16.56 -24.99
N TYR A 67 14.36 -15.29 -25.10
CA TYR A 67 14.82 -14.41 -26.17
C TYR A 67 16.30 -14.05 -25.99
N GLU A 68 17.13 -14.47 -26.94
CA GLU A 68 18.58 -14.17 -26.97
C GLU A 68 18.99 -13.75 -28.40
N CYS A 69 18.27 -12.80 -29.00
CA CYS A 69 18.56 -12.25 -30.34
C CYS A 69 18.78 -13.30 -31.47
N GLY A 70 18.15 -14.47 -31.38
CA GLY A 70 18.23 -15.54 -32.40
C GLY A 70 19.34 -16.57 -32.21
N ILE A 71 20.12 -16.50 -31.13
CA ILE A 71 21.07 -17.53 -30.74
C ILE A 71 20.50 -18.41 -29.61
N PRO A 72 20.87 -19.71 -29.52
CA PRO A 72 20.45 -20.54 -28.39
C PRO A 72 21.07 -20.00 -27.10
N THR A 73 20.27 -19.95 -26.04
CA THR A 73 20.75 -19.51 -24.72
C THR A 73 21.90 -20.38 -24.25
N ARG A 74 22.95 -19.73 -23.70
CA ARG A 74 24.13 -20.43 -23.17
C ARG A 74 24.45 -19.96 -21.76
N GLY A 75 24.77 -20.92 -20.90
CA GLY A 75 25.23 -20.66 -19.54
C GLY A 75 24.13 -20.68 -18.48
N ARG A 76 24.51 -20.33 -17.25
CA ARG A 76 23.61 -20.25 -16.10
C ARG A 76 23.11 -18.80 -15.97
N SER A 77 21.81 -18.60 -15.79
CA SER A 77 21.18 -17.28 -15.57
C SER A 77 21.53 -16.63 -14.21
N TRP A 78 22.57 -17.09 -13.53
CA TRP A 78 22.98 -16.60 -12.22
C TRP A 78 23.84 -15.35 -12.38
N MET A 79 23.17 -14.19 -12.33
CA MET A 79 23.79 -12.87 -12.36
C MET A 79 23.97 -12.37 -10.92
N GLN A 80 25.10 -11.73 -10.64
CA GLN A 80 25.28 -10.99 -9.38
C GLN A 80 24.40 -9.73 -9.42
N PHE A 81 23.38 -9.68 -8.58
CA PHE A 81 22.56 -8.48 -8.44
C PHE A 81 23.39 -7.36 -7.81
N LYS A 82 23.25 -6.14 -8.35
CA LYS A 82 23.93 -4.96 -7.79
C LYS A 82 23.39 -4.65 -6.39
N VAL A 83 24.25 -4.30 -5.45
CA VAL A 83 23.86 -3.93 -4.07
C VAL A 83 22.95 -2.69 -4.03
N GLY A 84 22.98 -1.85 -5.09
CA GLY A 84 22.13 -0.66 -5.20
C GLY A 84 20.63 -0.91 -5.06
N TYR A 85 20.12 -2.06 -5.55
CA TYR A 85 18.70 -2.42 -5.38
C TYR A 85 18.31 -2.56 -3.90
N TYR A 86 19.19 -3.15 -3.10
CA TYR A 86 18.98 -3.32 -1.67
C TYR A 86 19.03 -1.98 -0.93
N LEU A 87 19.99 -1.11 -1.26
CA LEU A 87 20.12 0.22 -0.66
C LEU A 87 18.88 1.09 -0.92
N PHE A 88 18.31 1.01 -2.13
CA PHE A 88 17.08 1.72 -2.45
C PHE A 88 15.87 1.14 -1.69
N ALA A 89 15.76 -0.19 -1.59
CA ALA A 89 14.66 -0.83 -0.88
C ALA A 89 14.64 -0.50 0.61
N ILE A 90 15.80 -0.51 1.28
CA ILE A 90 15.88 -0.17 2.71
C ILE A 90 15.64 1.32 2.96
N LEU A 91 16.11 2.20 2.08
CA LEU A 91 15.83 3.64 2.16
C LEU A 91 14.34 3.93 1.97
N PHE A 92 13.70 3.29 0.99
CA PHE A 92 12.26 3.41 0.76
C PHE A 92 11.45 2.90 1.96
N LEU A 93 11.80 1.73 2.50
CA LEU A 93 11.15 1.17 3.69
C LEU A 93 11.27 2.10 4.90
N MET A 94 12.44 2.69 5.12
CA MET A 94 12.67 3.62 6.22
C MET A 94 11.82 4.89 6.05
N LEU A 95 11.78 5.47 4.84
CA LEU A 95 10.95 6.63 4.55
C LEU A 95 9.45 6.33 4.68
N ASP A 96 9.02 5.14 4.27
CA ASP A 96 7.62 4.70 4.39
C ASP A 96 7.17 4.66 5.86
N VAL A 97 8.00 4.08 6.74
CA VAL A 97 7.78 4.07 8.19
C VAL A 97 7.70 5.50 8.76
N GLU A 98 8.53 6.42 8.27
CA GLU A 98 8.49 7.82 8.67
C GLU A 98 7.16 8.49 8.27
N THR A 99 6.59 8.15 7.11
CA THR A 99 5.26 8.66 6.71
C THR A 99 4.13 8.12 7.57
N VAL A 100 4.23 6.89 8.08
CA VAL A 100 3.25 6.33 9.03
C VAL A 100 3.16 7.20 10.29
N PHE A 101 4.26 7.83 10.73
CA PHE A 101 4.24 8.78 11.84
C PHE A 101 3.65 10.15 11.47
N LEU A 102 3.75 10.57 10.20
CA LEU A 102 3.15 11.82 9.71
C LEU A 102 1.61 11.75 9.69
N PHE A 103 1.03 10.58 9.42
CA PHE A 103 -0.43 10.43 9.29
C PHE A 103 -1.22 10.80 10.55
N PRO A 104 -0.93 10.24 11.75
CA PRO A 104 -1.62 10.62 12.98
C PRO A 104 -1.50 12.12 13.25
N TRP A 105 -0.31 12.69 13.08
CA TRP A 105 -0.09 14.12 13.24
C TRP A 105 -0.97 14.95 12.29
N ALA A 106 -1.05 14.57 11.01
CA ALA A 106 -1.85 15.26 10.01
C ALA A 106 -3.36 15.22 10.34
N VAL A 107 -3.84 14.16 10.98
CA VAL A 107 -5.24 14.02 11.41
C VAL A 107 -5.57 14.95 12.57
N VAL A 108 -4.66 15.13 13.54
CA VAL A 108 -4.92 15.92 14.76
C VAL A 108 -4.37 17.34 14.73
N VAL A 109 -3.78 17.78 13.62
CA VAL A 109 -3.08 19.08 13.52
C VAL A 109 -3.92 20.29 13.96
N GLN A 110 -5.24 20.22 13.77
CA GLN A 110 -6.17 21.28 14.17
C GLN A 110 -6.22 21.49 15.69
N ASP A 111 -6.02 20.43 16.47
CA ASP A 111 -6.08 20.48 17.94
C ASP A 111 -4.75 20.90 18.58
N LEU A 112 -3.62 20.67 17.90
CA LEU A 112 -2.28 20.96 18.44
C LEU A 112 -1.83 22.41 18.23
N GLY A 113 -2.45 23.16 17.31
CA GLY A 113 -2.10 24.54 17.02
C GLY A 113 -0.61 24.75 16.70
N VAL A 114 -0.02 25.82 17.24
CA VAL A 114 1.38 26.22 16.95
C VAL A 114 2.41 25.21 17.45
N TYR A 115 2.12 24.49 18.55
CA TYR A 115 3.03 23.45 19.06
C TYR A 115 3.16 22.28 18.08
N GLY A 116 2.05 21.87 17.45
CA GLY A 116 2.07 20.83 16.42
C GLY A 116 2.91 21.21 15.20
N LEU A 117 2.97 22.50 14.86
CA LEU A 117 3.80 23.02 13.77
C LEU A 117 5.31 22.87 14.06
N PHE A 118 5.75 23.19 15.29
CA PHE A 118 7.16 23.02 15.65
C PHE A 118 7.58 21.55 15.72
N SER A 119 6.70 20.69 16.24
CA SER A 119 6.96 19.23 16.27
C SER A 119 7.16 18.65 14.87
N ILE A 120 6.31 19.02 13.90
CA ILE A 120 6.47 18.51 12.53
C ILE A 120 7.66 19.10 11.81
N LEU A 121 7.95 20.38 12.03
CA LEU A 121 9.10 21.04 11.41
C LEU A 121 10.39 20.35 11.85
N PHE A 122 10.52 20.08 13.15
CA PHE A 122 11.66 19.34 13.69
C PHE A 122 11.76 17.93 13.10
N PHE A 123 10.65 17.21 13.01
CA PHE A 123 10.62 15.88 12.40
C PHE A 123 11.06 15.91 10.93
N LEU A 124 10.48 16.82 10.12
CA LEU A 124 10.83 16.98 8.70
C LEU A 124 12.31 17.34 8.50
N VAL A 125 12.89 18.17 9.36
CA VAL A 125 14.32 18.49 9.31
C VAL A 125 15.16 17.23 9.47
N ILE A 126 14.81 16.34 10.41
CA ILE A 126 15.51 15.06 10.59
C ILE A 126 15.40 14.18 9.34
N LEU A 127 14.22 14.08 8.72
CA LEU A 127 14.02 13.32 7.47
C LEU A 127 14.91 13.84 6.35
N VAL A 128 14.88 15.16 6.13
CA VAL A 128 15.64 15.82 5.06
C VAL A 128 17.14 15.64 5.29
N LEU A 129 17.61 15.73 6.53
CA LEU A 129 19.01 15.48 6.87
C LEU A 129 19.40 14.02 6.64
N GLY A 130 18.55 13.05 7.01
CA GLY A 130 18.76 11.63 6.74
C GLY A 130 18.88 11.34 5.24
N LEU A 131 17.97 11.90 4.45
CA LEU A 131 17.98 11.76 2.98
C LEU A 131 19.19 12.46 2.35
N ALA A 132 19.53 13.67 2.79
CA ALA A 132 20.70 14.42 2.31
C ALA A 132 22.00 13.68 2.61
N TYR A 133 22.11 13.04 3.78
CA TYR A 133 23.26 12.19 4.12
C TYR A 133 23.35 10.95 3.23
N ALA A 134 22.22 10.25 3.02
CA ALA A 134 22.17 9.09 2.13
C ALA A 134 22.55 9.46 0.68
N TRP A 135 22.09 10.63 0.21
CA TRP A 135 22.48 11.19 -1.09
C TRP A 135 23.97 11.45 -1.16
N LYS A 136 24.55 12.15 -0.17
CA LYS A 136 25.98 12.46 -0.14
C LYS A 136 26.86 11.20 -0.12
N LYS A 137 26.39 10.10 0.49
CA LYS A 137 27.07 8.81 0.48
C LYS A 137 26.90 8.00 -0.81
N GLY A 138 26.16 8.52 -1.79
CA GLY A 138 25.95 7.83 -3.06
C GLY A 138 25.01 6.63 -2.97
N ALA A 139 24.20 6.51 -1.92
CA ALA A 139 23.19 5.45 -1.81
C ALA A 139 22.12 5.54 -2.91
N LEU A 140 21.99 6.72 -3.53
CA LEU A 140 21.08 7.02 -4.64
C LEU A 140 21.80 7.02 -6.00
N GLU A 141 23.11 6.84 -6.06
CA GLU A 141 23.85 6.82 -7.32
C GLU A 141 23.72 5.46 -8.01
N TRP A 142 23.30 5.50 -9.27
CA TRP A 142 23.25 4.34 -10.15
C TRP A 142 24.44 4.37 -11.11
N LYS A 143 25.37 3.43 -10.92
CA LYS A 143 26.45 3.07 -11.86
C LYS A 143 26.32 1.60 -12.21
#